data_AF-A0A930Z6E6-F1
#
_entry.id   AF-A0A930Z6E6-F1
#
_cell.length_a   1.000
_cell.length_b   1.000
_cell.length_c   1.000
_cell.angle_alpha   90.00
_cell.angle_beta   90.00
_cell.angle_gamma   90.00
#
_symmetry.space_group_name_H-M   'P 1'
#
loop_
_entity.id
_entity.type
_entity.pdbx_description
1 polymer ?
#
loop_
_entity_poly.entity_id
_entity_poly.type
_entity_poly.pdbx_seq_one_letter_code
_entity_poly.pdbx_strand_id
1 'polypeptide(L)'
;MMETKLHRHGDSQGDGVDRRRFLAWIDLPTPEQIRQMGLPPSYNYGFVGAMGRLMLAHPKIGPHFARLFQQIMFAPGVLSRQERELVAMTTARAQECQY
;
A
#
# COMPACT_ATOMS: atom_id res chain seq x y z
N MET A 1 -0.52 -5.12 49.04
CA MET A 1 0.34 -5.34 47.84
C MET A 1 -0.60 -5.42 46.65
N MET A 2 -1.09 -4.30 46.11
CA MET A 2 -0.49 -3.45 45.07
C MET A 2 -0.15 -4.20 43.76
N GLU A 3 -1.03 -3.99 42.76
CA GLU A 3 -0.87 -3.82 41.30
C GLU A 3 -0.02 -4.84 40.48
N THR A 4 -0.39 -5.24 39.26
CA THR A 4 -0.66 -4.34 38.11
C THR A 4 -1.43 -5.05 36.99
N LYS A 5 -2.49 -4.40 36.48
CA LYS A 5 -3.18 -4.71 35.21
C LYS A 5 -2.31 -4.24 34.03
N LEU A 6 -2.23 -5.04 32.97
CA LEU A 6 -2.12 -4.47 31.62
C LEU A 6 -3.21 -5.07 30.73
N HIS A 7 -4.40 -4.47 30.80
CA HIS A 7 -5.43 -4.66 29.78
C HIS A 7 -4.95 -4.04 28.47
N ARG A 8 -4.81 -4.87 27.43
CA ARG A 8 -4.90 -4.43 26.04
C ARG A 8 -5.78 -5.39 25.25
N HIS A 9 -7.08 -5.21 25.38
CA HIS A 9 -7.96 -5.33 24.23
C HIS A 9 -9.14 -4.41 24.50
N GLY A 10 -9.26 -3.37 23.69
CA GLY A 10 -10.37 -2.44 23.73
C GLY A 10 -11.63 -3.17 23.29
N ASP A 11 -12.31 -3.80 24.25
CA ASP A 11 -13.72 -4.11 24.15
C ASP A 11 -14.48 -2.78 24.14
N SER A 12 -14.66 -2.24 22.94
CA SER A 12 -15.66 -1.20 22.70
C SER A 12 -16.94 -1.92 22.24
N GLN A 13 -17.82 -2.19 23.19
CA GLN A 13 -19.25 -2.28 22.92
C GLN A 13 -19.66 -1.00 22.17
N GLY A 14 -20.10 -1.16 20.93
CA GLY A 14 -20.53 -0.06 20.07
C GLY A 14 -21.27 -0.63 18.88
N ASP A 15 -22.60 -0.57 18.99
CA ASP A 15 -23.63 -0.47 17.97
C ASP A 15 -23.51 -1.41 16.76
N GLY A 16 -24.49 -2.31 16.62
CA GLY A 16 -24.64 -3.32 15.56
C GLY A 16 -24.81 -2.77 14.14
N VAL A 17 -23.90 -1.92 13.70
CA VAL A 17 -23.66 -1.59 12.30
C VAL A 17 -22.69 -2.63 11.78
N ASP A 18 -23.15 -3.52 10.89
CA ASP A 18 -22.28 -4.41 10.14
C ASP A 18 -21.31 -3.58 9.29
N ARG A 19 -20.09 -3.34 9.82
CA ARG A 19 -19.02 -2.58 9.15
C ARG A 19 -18.58 -3.22 7.83
N ARG A 20 -19.03 -4.43 7.51
CA ARG A 20 -18.77 -5.09 6.21
C ARG A 20 -19.66 -4.55 5.09
N ARG A 21 -20.75 -3.84 5.40
CA ARG A 21 -21.76 -3.42 4.40
C ARG A 21 -21.40 -2.15 3.62
N PHE A 22 -20.34 -1.42 4.01
CA PHE A 22 -19.93 -0.15 3.39
C PHE A 22 -18.43 -0.01 3.09
N LEU A 23 -17.68 -1.11 3.06
CA LEU A 23 -16.26 -1.06 2.72
C LEU A 23 -16.05 -1.85 1.42
N ALA A 24 -15.79 -1.14 0.33
CA ALA A 24 -15.37 -1.72 -0.94
C ALA A 24 -13.92 -2.23 -0.81
N TRP A 25 -13.75 -3.30 -0.04
CA TRP A 25 -12.47 -3.99 0.09
C TRP A 25 -12.11 -4.63 -1.24
N ILE A 26 -10.86 -4.46 -1.67
CA ILE A 26 -10.31 -5.15 -2.83
C ILE A 26 -9.27 -6.16 -2.33
N ASP A 27 -9.29 -7.36 -2.89
CA ASP A 27 -8.27 -8.35 -2.60
C ASP A 27 -6.95 -7.95 -3.28
N LEU A 28 -5.94 -7.67 -2.46
CA LEU A 28 -4.59 -7.45 -2.95
C LEU A 28 -3.88 -8.80 -3.12
N PRO A 29 -3.30 -9.10 -4.30
CA PRO A 29 -2.45 -10.27 -4.46
C PRO A 29 -1.40 -10.33 -3.36
N THR A 30 -1.13 -11.50 -2.79
CA THR A 30 -0.11 -11.65 -1.74
C THR A 30 1.29 -11.44 -2.33
N PRO A 31 2.31 -11.08 -1.52
CA PRO A 31 3.69 -11.00 -2.00
C PRO A 31 4.17 -12.28 -2.68
N GLU A 32 3.69 -13.44 -2.23
CA GLU A 32 4.03 -14.73 -2.84
C GLU A 32 3.41 -14.89 -4.23
N GLN A 33 2.13 -14.53 -4.39
CA GLN A 33 1.48 -14.53 -5.71
C GLN A 33 2.20 -13.59 -6.69
N ILE A 34 2.68 -12.43 -6.23
CA ILE A 34 3.47 -11.53 -7.08
C ILE A 34 4.80 -12.15 -7.50
N ARG A 35 5.53 -12.77 -6.56
CA ARG A 35 6.80 -13.45 -6.88
C ARG A 35 6.63 -14.54 -7.92
N GLN A 36 5.54 -15.30 -7.85
CA GLN A 36 5.22 -16.38 -8.79
C GLN A 36 4.92 -15.88 -10.21
N MET A 37 4.50 -14.62 -10.38
CA MET A 37 4.28 -14.03 -11.71
C MET A 37 5.59 -13.72 -12.46
N GLY A 38 6.74 -13.75 -11.78
CA GLY A 38 8.05 -13.51 -12.42
C GLY A 38 8.23 -12.11 -12.99
N LEU A 39 7.43 -11.13 -12.56
CA LEU A 39 7.55 -9.75 -13.02
C LEU A 39 8.80 -9.10 -12.41
N PRO A 40 9.63 -8.39 -13.21
CA PRO A 40 10.78 -7.68 -12.67
C PRO A 40 10.30 -6.57 -11.73
N PRO A 41 10.89 -6.44 -10.54
CA PRO A 41 10.48 -5.39 -9.62
C PRO A 41 10.94 -4.02 -10.15
N SER A 42 10.12 -2.99 -9.96
CA SER A 42 10.54 -1.61 -10.27
C SER A 42 11.61 -1.09 -9.29
N TYR A 43 11.74 -1.75 -8.13
CA TYR A 43 12.68 -1.40 -7.07
C TYR A 43 13.23 -2.63 -6.36
N ASN A 44 14.48 -2.55 -5.90
CA ASN A 44 15.17 -3.63 -5.18
C ASN A 44 15.08 -3.46 -3.65
N TYR A 45 13.91 -3.13 -3.11
CA TYR A 45 13.74 -2.84 -1.67
C TYR A 45 13.77 -4.07 -0.76
N GLY A 46 13.75 -5.29 -1.32
CA GLY A 46 13.69 -6.53 -0.54
C GLY A 46 12.27 -6.90 -0.06
N PHE A 47 11.25 -6.12 -0.42
CA PHE A 47 9.83 -6.42 -0.19
C PHE A 47 8.99 -6.10 -1.43
N VAL A 48 7.77 -6.64 -1.50
CA VAL A 48 6.81 -6.35 -2.58
C VAL A 48 5.96 -5.14 -2.17
N GLY A 49 6.16 -4.01 -2.83
CA GLY A 49 5.45 -2.76 -2.55
C GLY A 49 3.92 -2.87 -2.71
N ALA A 50 3.17 -2.18 -1.86
CA ALA A 50 1.70 -2.20 -1.87
C ALA A 50 1.13 -1.61 -3.18
N MET A 51 1.82 -0.63 -3.76
CA MET A 51 1.41 0.02 -5.00
C MET A 51 1.35 -0.95 -6.18
N GLY A 52 2.38 -1.79 -6.35
CA GLY A 52 2.40 -2.83 -7.39
C GLY A 52 1.25 -3.82 -7.26
N ARG A 53 0.94 -4.23 -6.04
CA ARG A 53 -0.17 -5.14 -5.73
C ARG A 53 -1.51 -4.50 -6.02
N LEU A 54 -1.69 -3.23 -5.68
CA LEU A 54 -2.89 -2.45 -5.97
C LEU A 54 -3.15 -2.33 -7.47
N MET A 55 -2.12 -2.05 -8.26
CA MET A 55 -2.23 -1.96 -9.73
C MET A 55 -2.66 -3.30 -10.35
N LEU A 56 -2.24 -4.43 -9.77
CA LEU A 56 -2.62 -5.76 -10.27
C LEU A 56 -4.02 -6.19 -9.82
N ALA A 57 -4.49 -5.72 -8.67
CA ALA A 57 -5.82 -6.04 -8.15
C ALA A 57 -6.96 -5.45 -9.00
N HIS A 58 -6.70 -4.38 -9.76
CA HIS A 58 -7.75 -3.65 -10.48
C HIS A 58 -7.60 -3.76 -12.00
N PRO A 59 -8.27 -4.71 -12.69
CA PRO A 59 -8.01 -4.98 -14.12
C PRO A 59 -8.34 -3.80 -15.04
N LYS A 60 -9.35 -3.00 -14.70
CA LYS A 60 -9.75 -1.81 -15.48
C LYS A 60 -8.88 -0.58 -15.24
N ILE A 61 -8.46 -0.33 -13.99
CA ILE A 61 -7.79 0.92 -13.60
C ILE A 61 -6.27 0.74 -13.55
N GLY A 62 -5.82 -0.45 -13.14
CA GLY A 62 -4.44 -0.84 -12.95
C GLY A 62 -3.52 -0.48 -14.10
N PRO A 63 -3.82 -0.89 -15.36
CA PRO A 63 -2.97 -0.57 -16.50
C PRO A 63 -2.80 0.95 -16.75
N HIS A 64 -3.89 1.72 -16.59
CA HIS A 64 -3.84 3.18 -16.75
C HIS A 64 -3.04 3.84 -15.62
N PHE A 65 -3.26 3.39 -14.38
CA PHE A 65 -2.55 3.92 -13.23
C PHE A 65 -1.05 3.57 -13.27
N ALA A 66 -0.70 2.35 -13.68
CA ALA A 66 0.69 1.94 -13.88
C ALA A 66 1.41 2.82 -14.90
N ARG A 67 0.75 3.15 -16.02
CA ARG A 67 1.33 4.06 -17.01
C ARG A 67 1.54 5.46 -16.45
N LEU A 68 0.58 6.00 -15.69
CA LEU A 68 0.72 7.30 -15.04
C LEU A 68 1.84 7.30 -13.99
N PHE A 69 1.91 6.27 -13.16
CA PHE A 69 2.98 6.07 -12.19
C PHE A 69 4.36 6.08 -12.85
N GLN A 70 4.52 5.34 -13.96
CA GLN A 70 5.77 5.30 -14.71
C GLN A 70 6.19 6.68 -15.24
N GLN A 71 5.23 7.44 -15.78
CA GLN A 71 5.48 8.81 -16.24
C GLN A 71 5.89 9.73 -15.09
N ILE A 72 5.18 9.68 -13.97
CA ILE A 72 5.48 10.53 -12.82
C ILE A 72 6.85 10.22 -12.24
N MET A 73 7.14 8.95 -11.95
CA MET A 73 8.34 8.59 -11.18
C MET A 73 9.62 8.55 -12.02
N PHE A 74 9.54 8.10 -13.27
CA PHE A 74 10.74 7.76 -14.05
C PHE A 74 11.00 8.64 -15.27
N ALA A 75 10.00 9.36 -15.80
CA ALA A 75 10.23 10.24 -16.95
C ALA A 75 11.01 11.52 -16.55
N PRO A 76 11.64 12.21 -17.52
CA PRO A 76 12.21 13.54 -17.28
C PRO A 76 11.15 14.54 -16.80
N GLY A 77 11.54 15.47 -15.93
CA GLY A 77 10.63 16.49 -15.41
C GLY A 77 11.38 17.54 -14.57
N VAL A 78 10.61 18.46 -13.97
CA VAL A 78 11.15 19.55 -13.13
C VAL A 78 11.89 19.01 -11.90
N LEU A 79 11.38 17.92 -11.33
CA LEU A 79 12.04 17.22 -10.23
C LEU A 79 13.03 16.19 -10.78
N SER A 80 14.13 16.00 -10.08
CA SER A 80 14.97 14.81 -10.22
C SER A 80 14.22 13.55 -9.76
N ARG A 81 14.74 12.38 -10.11
CA ARG A 81 14.20 11.11 -9.61
C ARG A 81 14.26 11.07 -8.07
N GLN A 82 15.38 11.48 -7.49
CA GLN A 82 15.59 11.48 -6.04
C GLN A 82 14.58 12.36 -5.30
N GLU A 83 14.26 13.54 -5.83
CA GLU A 83 13.24 14.42 -5.23
C GLU A 83 11.84 13.81 -5.31
N ARG A 84 11.51 13.11 -6.40
CA ARG A 84 10.24 12.38 -6.50
C ARG A 84 10.14 11.24 -5.50
N GLU A 85 11.23 10.48 -5.32
CA GLU A 85 11.31 9.42 -4.32
C GLU A 85 11.17 9.99 -2.89
N LEU A 86 11.76 11.16 -2.61
CA LEU A 86 11.59 11.83 -1.31
C LEU A 86 10.12 12.13 -1.04
N VAL A 87 9.41 12.73 -2.00
CA VAL A 87 7.97 13.02 -1.87
C VAL A 87 7.15 11.73 -1.66
N ALA A 88 7.43 10.69 -2.45
CA ALA A 88 6.74 9.41 -2.36
C ALA A 88 6.96 8.76 -0.98
N MET A 89 8.20 8.70 -0.50
CA MET A 89 8.55 8.12 0.79
C MET A 89 7.97 8.89 1.97
N THR A 90 8.02 10.23 1.96
CA THR A 90 7.42 11.06 3.02
C THR A 90 5.91 10.84 3.08
N THR A 91 5.24 10.80 1.93
CA THR A 91 3.79 10.57 1.86
C THR A 91 3.43 9.16 2.33
N ALA A 92 4.18 8.14 1.89
CA ALA A 92 3.95 6.77 2.30
C ALA A 92 4.14 6.58 3.81
N ARG A 93 5.18 7.19 4.40
CA ARG A 93 5.40 7.17 5.85
C ARG A 93 4.27 7.85 6.63
N ALA A 94 3.79 8.99 6.14
CA ALA A 94 2.67 9.70 6.77
C ALA A 94 1.35 8.90 6.71
N GLN A 95 1.21 8.00 5.73
CA GLN A 95 0.04 7.13 5.55
C GLN A 95 0.26 5.69 6.06
N GLU A 96 1.36 5.44 6.77
CA GLU A 96 1.75 4.10 7.25
C GLU A 96 1.75 3.03 6.14
N CYS A 97 2.11 3.44 4.92
CA CYS A 97 2.11 2.59 3.73
C CYS A 97 3.52 2.12 3.36
N GLN A 98 3.63 0.87 2.89
CA GLN A 98 4.84 0.35 2.27
C GLN A 98 4.83 0.68 0.77
N TYR A 99 5.53 1.76 0.42
CA TYR A 99 5.76 2.19 -0.96
C TYR A 99 6.51 1.12 -1.76
#